data_AF-A0A7T7AMF8-F1
#
_entry.id   AF-A0A7T7AMF8-F1
#
_cell.length_a   1.000
_cell.length_b   1.000
_cell.length_c   1.000
_cell.angle_alpha   90.00
_cell.angle_beta   90.00
_cell.angle_gamma   90.00
#
_symmetry.space_group_name_H-M   'P 1'
#
loop_
_entity.id
_entity.type
_entity.pdbx_description
1 polymer ?
#
loop_
_entity_poly.entity_id
_entity_poly.type
_entity_poly.pdbx_seq_one_letter_code
_entity_poly.pdbx_strand_id
1 'polypeptide(L)'
;MIDIDYNEIISSFNSKKEKYQLNLGQKKAIENNINRIDKRINKLVENNQDLLLVDTLLKQTADFSREQASQQIKSIVTSCLKLVFNNDLEFEIELSQLRGKNSAEFFILEKQDDNIYKYKIQDSRGEE
;
A
#
# COMPACT_ATOMS: atom_id res chain seq x y z
N MET A 1 -49.14 -21.20 61.71
CA MET A 1 -48.99 -19.81 61.26
C MET A 1 -47.53 -19.66 60.88
N ILE A 2 -47.21 -19.49 59.61
CA ILE A 2 -45.81 -19.37 59.18
C ILE A 2 -45.33 -18.02 59.71
N ASP A 3 -44.42 -18.03 60.67
CA ASP A 3 -43.83 -16.83 61.22
C ASP A 3 -42.82 -16.34 60.20
N ILE A 4 -43.25 -15.39 59.38
CA ILE A 4 -42.40 -14.80 58.35
C ILE A 4 -41.49 -13.80 59.05
N ASP A 5 -40.19 -14.10 59.11
CA ASP A 5 -39.19 -13.15 59.61
C ASP A 5 -39.04 -12.00 58.61
N TYR A 6 -39.82 -10.96 58.86
CA TYR A 6 -39.89 -9.74 58.05
C TYR A 6 -38.51 -9.05 57.93
N ASN A 7 -37.65 -9.19 58.95
CA ASN A 7 -36.32 -8.58 58.93
C ASN A 7 -35.37 -9.31 57.97
N GLU A 8 -35.48 -10.64 57.91
CA GLU A 8 -34.69 -11.46 56.98
C GLU A 8 -35.05 -11.13 55.52
N ILE A 9 -36.34 -10.96 55.23
CA ILE A 9 -36.82 -10.57 53.89
C ILE A 9 -36.30 -9.19 53.48
N ILE A 10 -36.33 -8.20 54.38
CA ILE A 10 -35.82 -6.85 54.11
C ILE A 10 -34.31 -6.88 53.82
N SER A 11 -33.55 -7.63 54.61
CA SER A 11 -32.10 -7.79 54.41
C SER A 11 -31.79 -8.43 53.04
N SER A 12 -32.51 -9.50 52.70
CA SER A 12 -32.39 -10.18 51.40
C SER A 12 -32.76 -9.27 50.23
N PHE A 13 -33.81 -8.46 50.37
CA PHE A 13 -34.21 -7.48 49.35
C PHE A 13 -33.14 -6.39 49.15
N ASN A 14 -32.61 -5.83 50.23
CA ASN A 14 -31.59 -4.78 50.16
C ASN A 14 -30.30 -5.28 49.51
N SER A 15 -29.82 -6.46 49.90
CA SER A 15 -28.62 -7.06 49.28
C SER A 15 -28.80 -7.34 47.78
N LYS A 16 -29.98 -7.84 47.36
CA LYS A 16 -30.31 -8.02 45.94
C LYS A 16 -30.37 -6.69 45.18
N LYS A 17 -30.96 -5.65 45.81
CA LYS A 17 -31.03 -4.30 45.23
C LYS A 17 -29.65 -3.70 45.03
N GLU A 18 -28.76 -3.80 46.01
CA GLU A 18 -27.36 -3.34 45.89
C GLU A 18 -26.62 -4.08 44.77
N LYS A 19 -26.74 -5.40 44.73
CA LYS A 19 -26.13 -6.21 43.66
C LYS A 19 -26.66 -5.85 42.28
N TYR A 20 -27.95 -5.57 42.15
CA TYR A 20 -28.56 -5.10 40.91
C TYR A 20 -27.96 -3.76 40.47
N GLN A 21 -27.82 -2.79 41.38
CA GLN A 21 -27.25 -1.48 41.06
C GLN A 21 -25.78 -1.59 40.64
N LEU A 22 -24.99 -2.44 41.32
CA LEU A 22 -23.61 -2.73 40.95
C LEU A 22 -23.53 -3.30 39.53
N ASN A 23 -24.32 -4.34 39.24
CA ASN A 23 -24.35 -4.98 37.93
C ASN A 23 -24.82 -4.02 36.83
N LEU A 24 -25.77 -3.13 37.13
CA LEU A 24 -26.22 -2.10 36.19
C LEU A 24 -25.10 -1.11 35.87
N GLY A 25 -24.31 -0.70 36.86
CA GLY A 25 -23.13 0.12 36.67
C GLY A 25 -22.07 -0.56 35.80
N GLN A 26 -21.78 -1.83 36.09
CA GLN A 26 -20.85 -2.64 35.29
C GLN A 26 -21.31 -2.78 33.84
N LYS A 27 -22.60 -3.08 33.62
CA LYS A 27 -23.19 -3.16 32.27
C LYS A 27 -22.99 -1.86 31.50
N LYS A 28 -23.32 -0.70 32.09
CA LYS A 28 -23.13 0.60 31.46
C LYS A 28 -21.66 0.88 31.13
N ALA A 29 -20.74 0.50 32.00
CA ALA A 29 -19.30 0.65 31.74
C ALA A 29 -18.84 -0.21 30.56
N ILE A 30 -19.33 -1.45 30.46
CA ILE A 30 -19.05 -2.35 29.33
C ILE A 30 -19.64 -1.77 28.03
N GLU A 31 -20.89 -1.32 28.04
CA GLU A 31 -21.53 -0.70 26.86
C GLU A 31 -20.76 0.53 26.36
N ASN A 32 -20.30 1.39 27.29
CA ASN A 32 -19.47 2.54 26.94
C ASN A 32 -18.12 2.13 26.35
N ASN A 33 -17.51 1.05 26.87
CA ASN A 33 -16.25 0.53 26.35
C ASN A 33 -16.42 -0.04 24.94
N ILE A 34 -17.50 -0.79 24.68
CA ILE A 34 -17.84 -1.31 23.34
C ILE A 34 -17.95 -0.14 22.35
N ASN A 35 -18.80 0.85 22.67
CA ASN A 35 -18.98 2.03 21.82
C ASN A 35 -17.67 2.78 21.54
N ARG A 36 -16.78 2.86 22.53
CA ARG A 36 -15.46 3.50 22.36
C ARG A 36 -14.55 2.69 21.44
N ILE A 37 -14.55 1.36 21.58
CA ILE A 37 -13.76 0.46 20.74
C ILE A 37 -14.27 0.50 19.31
N ASP A 38 -15.58 0.44 19.08
CA ASP A 38 -16.18 0.50 17.75
C ASP A 38 -15.82 1.78 17.01
N LYS A 39 -15.89 2.93 17.68
CA LYS A 39 -15.44 4.22 17.12
C LYS A 39 -13.96 4.18 16.74
N ARG A 40 -13.12 3.52 17.54
CA ARG A 40 -11.69 3.40 17.26
C ARG A 40 -11.43 2.47 16.08
N ILE A 41 -12.17 1.37 15.97
CA ILE A 41 -12.11 0.45 14.83
C ILE A 41 -12.47 1.19 13.55
N ASN A 42 -13.60 1.91 13.53
CA ASN A 42 -14.03 2.65 12.35
C ASN A 42 -12.96 3.66 11.88
N LYS A 43 -12.38 4.41 12.83
CA LYS A 43 -11.30 5.35 12.51
C LYS A 43 -10.05 4.65 11.96
N LEU A 44 -9.70 3.48 12.48
CA LEU A 44 -8.57 2.70 11.98
C LEU A 44 -8.83 2.16 10.57
N VAL A 45 -10.06 1.75 10.28
CA VAL A 45 -10.48 1.29 8.95
C VAL A 45 -10.38 2.43 7.93
N GLU A 46 -10.93 3.61 8.25
CA GLU A 46 -10.84 4.80 7.40
C GLU A 46 -9.38 5.17 7.12
N ASN A 47 -8.55 5.29 8.17
CA ASN A 47 -7.13 5.58 8.01
C ASN A 47 -6.39 4.55 7.16
N ASN A 48 -6.75 3.26 7.27
CA ASN A 48 -6.13 2.21 6.48
C ASN A 48 -6.47 2.35 4.99
N GLN A 49 -7.72 2.72 4.66
CA GLN A 49 -8.14 3.00 3.30
C GLN A 49 -7.37 4.17 2.69
N ASP A 50 -7.19 5.25 3.45
CA ASP A 50 -6.39 6.41 3.01
C ASP A 50 -4.94 6.01 2.72
N LEU A 51 -4.33 5.21 3.60
CA LEU A 51 -2.96 4.73 3.41
C LEU A 51 -2.82 3.83 2.18
N LEU A 52 -3.79 2.96 1.91
CA LEU A 52 -3.80 2.12 0.71
C LEU A 52 -3.90 2.96 -0.57
N LEU A 53 -4.70 4.02 -0.54
CA LEU A 53 -4.83 4.95 -1.67
C LEU A 53 -3.50 5.69 -1.90
N VAL A 54 -2.88 6.20 -0.84
CA VAL A 54 -1.58 6.89 -0.91
C VAL A 54 -0.50 5.94 -1.45
N ASP A 55 -0.41 4.71 -0.95
CA ASP A 55 0.54 3.70 -1.43
C ASP A 55 0.36 3.41 -2.94
N THR A 56 -0.90 3.27 -3.38
CA THR A 56 -1.23 3.05 -4.79
C THR A 56 -0.81 4.24 -5.67
N LEU A 57 -1.13 5.46 -5.25
CA LEU A 57 -0.76 6.68 -5.96
C LEU A 57 0.76 6.84 -6.06
N LEU A 58 1.49 6.57 -4.99
CA LEU A 58 2.95 6.65 -4.98
C LEU A 58 3.59 5.63 -5.92
N LYS A 59 3.08 4.40 -5.96
CA LYS A 59 3.54 3.36 -6.89
C LYS A 59 3.30 3.78 -8.34
N GLN A 60 2.08 4.20 -8.67
CA GLN A 60 1.76 4.67 -10.03
C GLN A 60 2.60 5.88 -10.44
N THR A 61 2.81 6.83 -9.52
CA THR A 61 3.64 8.01 -9.77
C THR A 61 5.11 7.61 -10.01
N ALA A 62 5.63 6.65 -9.24
CA ALA A 62 6.99 6.14 -9.44
C ALA A 62 7.13 5.40 -10.77
N ASP A 63 6.15 4.60 -11.17
CA ASP A 63 6.12 3.89 -12.45
C ASP A 63 6.13 4.90 -13.61
N PHE A 64 5.21 5.86 -13.57
CA PHE A 64 5.12 6.93 -14.57
C PHE A 64 6.41 7.75 -14.66
N SER A 65 7.03 8.09 -13.52
CA SER A 65 8.30 8.84 -13.51
C SER A 65 9.44 8.05 -14.16
N ARG A 66 9.48 6.73 -13.95
CA ARG A 66 10.48 5.85 -14.57
C ARG A 66 10.28 5.75 -16.08
N GLU A 67 9.03 5.60 -16.53
CA GLU A 67 8.70 5.60 -17.96
C GLU A 67 9.07 6.93 -18.61
N GLN A 68 8.74 8.06 -17.98
CA GLN A 68 9.09 9.39 -18.49
C GLN A 68 10.61 9.57 -18.61
N ALA A 69 11.37 9.19 -17.58
CA ALA A 69 12.82 9.24 -17.62
C ALA A 69 13.40 8.36 -18.73
N SER A 70 12.86 7.14 -18.89
CA SER A 70 13.24 6.22 -19.96
C SER A 70 13.02 6.84 -21.35
N GLN A 71 11.84 7.41 -21.59
CA GLN A 71 11.53 8.08 -22.86
C GLN A 71 12.45 9.28 -23.14
N GLN A 72 12.76 10.08 -22.11
CA GLN A 72 13.69 11.20 -22.26
C GLN A 72 15.10 10.73 -22.63
N ILE A 73 15.63 9.73 -21.91
CA ILE A 73 16.95 9.16 -22.21
C ILE A 73 16.95 8.57 -23.63
N LYS A 74 15.92 7.81 -23.99
CA LYS A 74 15.73 7.25 -25.34
C LYS A 74 15.77 8.33 -26.42
N SER A 75 15.02 9.42 -26.24
CA SER A 75 14.99 10.53 -27.19
C SER A 75 16.36 11.18 -27.34
N ILE A 76 17.04 11.45 -26.23
CA ILE A 76 18.35 12.12 -26.23
C ILE A 76 19.39 11.23 -26.92
N VAL A 77 19.53 9.98 -26.48
CA VAL A 77 20.55 9.05 -27.01
C VAL A 77 20.28 8.74 -28.47
N THR A 78 19.03 8.50 -28.87
CA THR A 78 18.66 8.31 -30.29
C THR A 78 19.04 9.52 -31.13
N SER A 79 18.77 10.74 -30.65
CA SER A 79 19.13 11.97 -31.39
C SER A 79 20.64 12.10 -31.55
N CYS A 80 21.41 11.78 -30.51
CA CYS A 80 22.87 11.77 -30.58
C CYS A 80 23.39 10.70 -31.56
N LEU A 81 22.84 9.48 -31.52
CA LEU A 81 23.22 8.40 -32.42
C LEU A 81 22.98 8.78 -33.88
N LYS A 82 21.81 9.35 -34.21
CA LYS A 82 21.50 9.82 -35.57
C LYS A 82 22.37 10.99 -36.04
N LEU A 83 22.87 11.80 -35.12
CA LEU A 83 23.76 12.93 -35.44
C LEU A 83 25.19 12.45 -35.73
N VAL A 84 25.68 11.47 -34.96
CA VAL A 84 27.06 10.95 -35.09
C VAL A 84 27.16 9.90 -36.20
N PHE A 85 26.15 9.04 -36.30
CA PHE A 85 26.06 7.98 -37.29
C PHE A 85 24.95 8.34 -38.27
N ASN A 86 25.26 8.47 -39.55
CA ASN A 86 24.29 8.72 -40.63
C ASN A 86 23.36 7.51 -40.91
N ASN A 87 23.14 6.64 -39.92
CA ASN A 87 22.26 5.47 -39.97
C ASN A 87 21.02 5.72 -39.11
N ASP A 88 19.91 5.04 -39.41
CA ASP A 88 18.71 5.03 -38.58
C ASP A 88 18.89 4.11 -37.36
N LEU A 89 19.70 4.59 -36.41
CA LEU A 89 19.89 3.97 -35.10
C LEU A 89 18.90 4.56 -34.09
N GLU A 90 18.27 3.69 -33.29
CA GLU A 90 17.37 4.04 -32.19
C GLU A 90 17.84 3.39 -30.89
N PHE A 91 17.77 4.13 -29.79
CA PHE A 91 18.05 3.59 -28.46
C PHE A 91 16.77 3.02 -27.85
N GLU A 92 16.84 1.86 -27.21
CA GLU A 92 15.69 1.25 -26.53
C GLU A 92 16.07 0.89 -25.09
N ILE A 93 15.13 1.13 -24.16
CA ILE A 93 15.29 0.79 -22.76
C ILE A 93 14.10 -0.08 -22.36
N GLU A 94 14.39 -1.31 -21.93
CA GLU A 94 13.37 -2.22 -21.39
C GLU A 94 13.45 -2.22 -19.88
N LEU A 95 12.46 -1.58 -19.25
CA LEU A 95 12.29 -1.59 -17.80
C LEU A 95 11.60 -2.89 -17.39
N SER A 96 12.16 -3.60 -16.42
CA SER A 96 11.56 -4.80 -15.85
C SER A 96 11.60 -4.78 -14.33
N GLN A 97 10.68 -5.51 -13.71
CA GLN A 97 10.63 -5.65 -12.26
C GLN A 97 10.65 -7.13 -11.90
N LEU A 98 11.77 -7.61 -11.37
CA LEU A 98 11.97 -9.01 -11.04
C LEU A 98 12.20 -9.15 -9.53
N ARG A 99 11.28 -9.83 -8.84
CA ARG A 99 11.32 -10.07 -7.38
C ARG A 99 11.51 -8.79 -6.55
N GLY A 100 10.85 -7.70 -6.95
CA GLY A 100 10.93 -6.41 -6.25
C GLY A 100 12.20 -5.60 -6.55
N LYS A 101 13.13 -6.10 -7.36
CA LYS A 101 14.24 -5.31 -7.89
C LYS A 101 13.87 -4.76 -9.27
N ASN A 102 14.05 -3.46 -9.42
CA ASN A 102 13.96 -2.79 -10.71
C ASN A 102 15.22 -3.12 -11.50
N SER A 103 15.05 -3.52 -12.76
CA SER A 103 16.14 -3.74 -13.71
C SER A 103 15.85 -2.97 -14.99
N ALA A 104 16.90 -2.57 -15.69
CA ALA A 104 16.81 -1.93 -16.98
C ALA A 104 17.78 -2.65 -17.92
N GLU A 105 17.31 -2.99 -19.11
CA GLU A 105 18.14 -3.49 -20.19
C GLU A 105 18.21 -2.47 -21.32
N PHE A 106 19.39 -2.29 -21.89
CA PHE A 106 19.66 -1.28 -22.91
C PHE A 106 19.96 -1.95 -24.25
N PHE A 107 19.39 -1.40 -25.32
CA PHE A 107 19.55 -1.92 -26.67
C PHE A 107 19.75 -0.81 -27.69
N ILE A 108 20.37 -1.16 -28.81
CA ILE A 108 20.37 -0.38 -30.04
C ILE A 108 19.54 -1.12 -31.07
N LEU A 109 18.60 -0.41 -31.69
CA LEU A 109 17.85 -0.85 -32.85
C LEU A 109 18.44 -0.21 -34.10
N GLU A 110 18.74 -1.00 -35.11
CA GLU A 110 19.15 -0.52 -36.43
C GLU A 110 18.08 -0.92 -37.45
N LYS A 111 17.54 0.07 -38.15
CA LYS A 111 16.59 -0.14 -39.25
C LYS A 111 17.34 -0.12 -40.56
N GLN A 112 17.36 -1.25 -41.26
CA GLN A 112 17.96 -1.37 -42.58
C GLN A 112 16.98 -2.09 -43.50
N ASP A 113 16.56 -1.40 -44.56
CA ASP A 113 15.50 -1.83 -45.48
C ASP A 113 14.21 -2.19 -44.72
N ASP A 114 13.74 -3.44 -44.82
CA ASP A 114 12.56 -3.98 -44.12
C ASP A 114 12.91 -4.74 -42.81
N ASN A 115 14.18 -4.75 -42.40
CA ASN A 115 14.64 -5.51 -41.23
C ASN A 115 14.98 -4.59 -40.05
N ILE A 116 14.64 -5.05 -38.85
CA ILE A 116 15.00 -4.40 -37.58
C ILE A 116 15.99 -5.30 -36.84
N TYR A 117 17.22 -4.84 -36.67
CA TYR A 117 18.24 -5.54 -35.90
C TYR A 117 18.29 -4.96 -34.49
N LYS A 118 18.23 -5.82 -33.46
CA LYS A 118 18.30 -5.43 -32.04
C LYS A 118 19.57 -5.95 -31.41
N TYR A 119 20.42 -5.04 -30.95
CA TYR A 119 21.69 -5.34 -30.31
C TYR A 119 21.63 -4.98 -28.83
N LYS A 120 21.87 -5.94 -27.94
CA LYS A 120 22.01 -5.66 -26.51
C LYS A 120 23.30 -4.90 -26.29
N ILE A 121 23.21 -3.76 -25.61
CA ILE A 121 24.39 -3.03 -25.17
C ILE A 121 24.94 -3.82 -24.00
N GLN A 122 26.06 -4.50 -24.22
CA GLN A 122 26.75 -5.14 -23.11
C GLN A 122 27.20 -4.05 -22.14
N ASP A 123 26.97 -4.29 -20.85
CA ASP A 123 27.31 -3.35 -19.80
C ASP A 123 28.83 -3.10 -19.89
N SER A 124 29.23 -1.87 -20.20
CA SER A 124 30.65 -1.46 -20.23
C SER A 124 31.27 -1.45 -18.83
N ARG A 125 30.52 -1.89 -17.81
CA ARG A 125 31.08 -2.31 -16.54
C ARG A 125 31.90 -3.56 -16.81
N GLY A 126 33.20 -3.36 -17.03
CA GLY A 126 34.18 -4.43 -16.94
C GLY A 126 33.84 -5.28 -15.73
N GLU A 127 33.68 -6.58 -15.95
CA GLU A 127 33.60 -7.53 -14.87
C GLU A 127 34.90 -7.42 -14.07
N GLU A 128 34.82 -6.79 -12.90
CA GLU A 128 35.75 -6.96 -11.78
C GLU A 128 35.06 -7.76 -10.68
#